data_AF-A0A2V7QIC2-F1
#
_entry.id   AF-A0A2V7QIC2-F1
#
_cell.length_a   1.000
_cell.length_b   1.000
_cell.length_c   1.000
_cell.angle_alpha   90.00
_cell.angle_beta   90.00
_cell.angle_gamma   90.00
#
_symmetry.space_group_name_H-M   'P 1'
#
loop_
_entity.id
_entity.type
_entity.pdbx_description
1 polymer ?
#
loop_
_entity_poly.entity_id
_entity_poly.type
_entity_poly.pdbx_seq_one_letter_code
_entity_poly.pdbx_strand_id
1 'polypeptide(L)'
;MTDSNTSEISAATDTTRRAALVALFISIAAIGVGYAAAFTRSGTPTWAPWLLALAIPVALGAIMILGAARGRSGIGPLKIPFGFVVLVLIIGFGAPLLLPATEGPLSKLWLGLPARAAIVIYGVGLLPIIVLPVAYALTFETQTLSAEDVERVRALAAEGGRENQASNGSAAQTPIDKLRA
;
A
#
# COMPACT_ATOMS: atom_id res chain seq x y z
N MET A 1 34.98 2.66 -10.38
CA MET A 1 33.91 3.10 -11.31
C MET A 1 32.52 2.79 -10.73
N THR A 2 32.37 2.90 -9.40
CA THR A 2 31.22 2.39 -8.62
C THR A 2 30.53 3.50 -7.81
N ASP A 3 31.10 4.70 -7.78
CA ASP A 3 30.64 5.81 -6.93
C ASP A 3 29.55 6.69 -7.57
N SER A 4 29.46 6.70 -8.90
CA SER A 4 28.44 7.47 -9.65
C SER A 4 27.03 6.88 -9.51
N ASN A 5 26.89 5.55 -9.50
CA ASN A 5 25.57 4.91 -9.36
C ASN A 5 24.96 5.11 -7.97
N THR A 6 25.78 5.12 -6.91
CA THR A 6 25.32 5.26 -5.53
C THR A 6 24.78 6.67 -5.23
N SER A 7 25.36 7.68 -5.88
CA SER A 7 24.96 9.09 -5.71
C SER A 7 23.64 9.41 -6.42
N GLU A 8 23.42 8.89 -7.62
CA GLU A 8 22.15 9.07 -8.36
C GLU A 8 20.94 8.42 -7.66
N ILE A 9 21.10 7.20 -7.12
CA ILE A 9 20.03 6.48 -6.42
C ILE A 9 19.62 7.21 -5.13
N SER A 10 20.59 7.78 -4.39
CA SER A 10 20.29 8.54 -3.17
C SER A 10 19.51 9.83 -3.47
N ALA A 11 19.90 10.59 -4.50
CA ALA A 11 19.25 11.84 -4.85
C ALA A 11 17.79 11.67 -5.34
N ALA A 12 17.53 10.62 -6.14
CA ALA A 12 16.18 10.31 -6.61
C ALA A 12 15.23 9.88 -5.48
N THR A 13 15.77 9.17 -4.48
CA THR A 13 15.02 8.71 -3.30
C THR A 13 14.61 9.89 -2.41
N ASP A 14 15.54 10.81 -2.14
CA ASP A 14 15.26 12.01 -1.34
C ASP A 14 14.23 12.92 -2.02
N THR A 15 14.31 13.05 -3.34
CA THR A 15 13.36 13.84 -4.14
C THR A 15 11.95 13.26 -4.07
N THR A 16 11.81 11.95 -4.23
CA THR A 16 10.52 11.24 -4.14
C THR A 16 9.88 11.41 -2.76
N ARG A 17 10.66 11.21 -1.70
CA ARG A 17 10.19 11.34 -0.32
C ARG A 17 9.74 12.77 -0.02
N ARG A 18 10.52 13.76 -0.46
CA ARG A 18 10.18 15.17 -0.30
C ARG A 18 8.90 15.54 -1.03
N ALA A 19 8.74 15.08 -2.27
CA ALA A 19 7.52 15.29 -3.04
C ALA A 19 6.29 14.67 -2.36
N ALA A 20 6.41 13.45 -1.84
CA ALA A 20 5.33 12.79 -1.10
C ALA A 20 4.95 13.55 0.18
N LEU A 21 5.94 14.05 0.95
CA LEU A 21 5.68 14.86 2.14
C LEU A 21 4.98 16.18 1.82
N VAL A 22 5.42 16.88 0.75
CA VAL A 22 4.78 18.11 0.30
C VAL A 22 3.35 17.85 -0.16
N ALA A 23 3.14 16.81 -0.97
CA ALA A 23 1.81 16.41 -1.42
C ALA A 23 0.90 16.06 -0.23
N LEU A 24 1.40 15.30 0.75
CA LEU A 24 0.65 14.97 1.96
C LEU A 24 0.26 16.22 2.76
N PHE A 25 1.21 17.14 2.96
CA PHE A 25 0.95 18.38 3.70
C PHE A 25 -0.09 19.25 3.00
N ILE A 26 0.03 19.44 1.69
CA ILE A 26 -0.93 20.19 0.87
C ILE A 26 -2.31 19.53 0.95
N SER A 27 -2.39 18.20 0.83
CA SER A 27 -3.65 17.48 0.92
C SER A 27 -4.31 17.60 2.29
N ILE A 28 -3.54 17.52 3.38
CA ILE A 28 -4.07 17.71 4.74
C ILE A 28 -4.63 19.12 4.90
N ALA A 29 -3.90 20.14 4.43
CA ALA A 29 -4.37 21.52 4.45
C ALA A 29 -5.66 21.69 3.61
N ALA A 30 -5.70 21.10 2.42
CA ALA A 30 -6.88 21.11 1.54
C ALA A 30 -8.09 20.40 2.18
N ILE A 31 -7.89 19.28 2.87
CA ILE A 31 -8.93 18.60 3.65
C ILE A 31 -9.45 19.52 4.74
N GLY A 32 -8.55 20.18 5.48
CA GLY A 32 -8.92 21.16 6.51
C GLY A 32 -9.75 22.31 5.94
N VAL A 33 -9.36 22.87 4.80
CA VAL A 33 -10.11 23.94 4.11
C VAL A 33 -11.47 23.46 3.62
N GLY A 34 -11.53 22.28 2.99
CA GLY A 34 -12.78 21.69 2.52
C GLY A 34 -13.75 21.42 3.66
N TYR A 35 -13.26 20.96 4.81
CA TYR A 35 -14.07 20.74 6.00
C TYR A 35 -14.49 22.05 6.66
N ALA A 36 -13.58 23.03 6.80
CA ALA A 36 -13.90 24.35 7.35
C ALA A 36 -14.99 25.07 6.55
N ALA A 37 -15.04 24.85 5.23
CA ALA A 37 -16.06 25.42 4.36
C ALA A 37 -17.49 24.99 4.73
N ALA A 38 -17.66 23.83 5.39
CA ALA A 38 -18.97 23.35 5.87
C ALA A 38 -19.56 24.22 7.00
N PHE A 39 -18.74 25.01 7.70
CA PHE A 39 -19.17 25.88 8.80
C PHE A 39 -19.47 27.32 8.35
N THR A 40 -19.46 27.59 7.05
CA THR A 40 -19.79 28.92 6.53
C THR A 40 -21.29 29.18 6.59
N ARG A 41 -21.70 30.39 7.01
CA ARG A 41 -23.12 30.76 7.15
C ARG A 41 -23.92 30.72 5.84
N SER A 42 -23.24 30.83 4.70
CA SER A 42 -23.84 30.78 3.37
C SER A 42 -24.17 29.36 2.88
N GLY A 43 -23.89 28.33 3.70
CA GLY A 43 -23.95 26.93 3.28
C GLY A 43 -22.67 26.47 2.57
N THR A 44 -22.54 25.16 2.40
CA THR A 44 -21.33 24.54 1.85
C THR A 44 -21.10 24.92 0.39
N PRO A 45 -19.96 25.57 0.05
CA PRO A 45 -19.62 25.87 -1.33
C PRO A 45 -19.52 24.61 -2.19
N THR A 46 -19.93 24.69 -3.45
CA THR A 46 -19.93 23.54 -4.38
C THR A 46 -18.54 22.99 -4.69
N TRP A 47 -17.48 23.81 -4.55
CA TRP A 47 -16.10 23.36 -4.72
C TRP A 47 -15.57 22.52 -3.55
N ALA A 48 -16.15 22.64 -2.36
CA ALA A 48 -15.61 22.01 -1.15
C ALA A 48 -15.64 20.47 -1.24
N PRO A 49 -16.75 19.83 -1.68
CA PRO A 49 -16.78 18.38 -1.90
C PRO A 49 -15.76 17.91 -2.95
N TRP A 50 -15.54 18.68 -4.03
CA TRP A 50 -14.53 18.36 -5.05
C TRP A 50 -13.11 18.43 -4.49
N LEU A 51 -12.83 19.42 -3.64
CA LEU A 51 -11.55 19.53 -2.96
C LEU A 51 -11.29 18.30 -2.08
N LEU A 52 -12.30 17.85 -1.32
CA LEU A 52 -12.18 16.65 -0.48
C LEU A 52 -12.01 15.38 -1.33
N ALA A 53 -12.78 15.24 -2.40
CA ALA A 53 -12.73 14.10 -3.33
C ALA A 53 -11.36 13.95 -4.01
N LEU A 54 -10.59 15.04 -4.17
CA LEU A 54 -9.23 15.01 -4.72
C LEU A 54 -8.16 14.89 -3.63
N ALA A 55 -8.29 15.65 -2.55
CA ALA A 55 -7.27 15.73 -1.51
C ALA A 55 -7.12 14.40 -0.74
N ILE A 56 -8.21 13.69 -0.47
CA ILE A 56 -8.18 12.41 0.26
C ILE A 56 -7.38 11.33 -0.54
N PRO A 57 -7.69 11.05 -1.83
CA PRO A 57 -6.89 10.13 -2.63
C PRO A 57 -5.42 10.52 -2.74
N VAL A 58 -5.12 11.82 -2.90
CA VAL A 58 -3.73 12.29 -2.98
C VAL A 58 -3.00 12.08 -1.65
N ALA A 59 -3.64 12.33 -0.51
CA ALA A 59 -3.06 12.04 0.80
C ALA A 59 -2.77 10.54 0.98
N LEU A 60 -3.71 9.67 0.60
CA LEU A 60 -3.53 8.21 0.66
C LEU A 60 -2.38 7.75 -0.26
N GLY A 61 -2.34 8.26 -1.50
CA GLY A 61 -1.23 7.98 -2.43
C GLY A 61 0.12 8.45 -1.88
N ALA A 62 0.18 9.63 -1.26
CA ALA A 62 1.39 10.14 -0.64
C ALA A 62 1.86 9.25 0.53
N ILE A 63 0.94 8.75 1.35
CA ILE A 63 1.25 7.79 2.43
C ILE A 63 1.78 6.47 1.86
N MET A 64 1.17 5.94 0.80
CA MET A 64 1.64 4.72 0.13
C MET A 64 3.06 4.89 -0.41
N ILE A 65 3.35 6.02 -1.06
CA ILE A 65 4.69 6.35 -1.56
C ILE A 65 5.70 6.47 -0.41
N LEU A 66 5.31 7.13 0.69
CA LEU A 66 6.17 7.29 1.86
C LEU A 66 6.47 5.95 2.54
N GLY A 67 5.49 5.04 2.59
CA GLY A 67 5.65 3.67 3.09
C GLY A 67 6.58 2.84 2.22
N ALA A 68 6.44 2.91 0.89
CA ALA A 68 7.30 2.19 -0.05
C ALA A 68 8.75 2.70 -0.05
N ALA A 69 8.95 4.02 0.10
CA ALA A 69 10.28 4.64 0.10
C ALA A 69 11.09 4.42 1.40
N ARG A 70 10.55 3.68 2.40
CA ARG A 70 11.18 3.47 3.71
C ARG A 70 12.52 2.72 3.64
N GLY A 71 12.79 1.97 2.57
CA GLY A 71 13.98 1.12 2.40
C GLY A 71 15.13 1.69 1.58
N ARG A 72 15.22 3.02 1.37
CA ARG A 72 16.19 3.69 0.46
C ARG A 72 16.10 3.27 -1.02
N SER A 73 15.06 2.53 -1.40
CA SER A 73 14.73 2.24 -2.78
C SER A 73 13.55 3.12 -3.18
N GLY A 74 13.63 3.81 -4.32
CA GLY A 74 12.51 4.61 -4.83
C GLY A 74 11.27 3.75 -5.13
N ILE A 75 10.20 4.38 -5.59
CA ILE A 75 8.91 3.70 -5.89
C ILE A 75 8.99 2.71 -7.06
N GLY A 76 10.04 2.75 -7.90
CA GLY A 76 10.31 1.76 -8.94
C GLY A 76 9.09 1.40 -9.80
N PRO A 77 8.83 0.10 -10.07
CA PRO A 77 7.66 -0.34 -10.84
C PRO A 77 6.32 -0.15 -10.10
N LEU A 78 6.32 0.13 -8.79
CA LEU A 78 5.10 0.35 -8.00
C LEU A 78 4.41 1.68 -8.31
N LYS A 79 5.04 2.58 -9.07
CA LYS A 79 4.40 3.84 -9.50
C LYS A 79 3.08 3.61 -10.26
N ILE A 80 3.00 2.54 -11.06
CA ILE A 80 1.81 2.21 -11.85
C ILE A 80 0.65 1.77 -10.94
N PRO A 81 0.79 0.76 -10.06
CA PRO A 81 -0.30 0.37 -9.17
C PRO A 81 -0.69 1.49 -8.20
N PHE A 82 0.25 2.31 -7.73
CA PHE A 82 -0.09 3.45 -6.87
C PHE A 82 -0.89 4.52 -7.61
N GLY A 83 -0.48 4.89 -8.83
CA GLY A 83 -1.23 5.80 -9.68
C GLY A 83 -2.64 5.26 -9.99
N PHE A 84 -2.75 3.96 -10.25
CA PHE A 84 -4.03 3.30 -10.48
C PHE A 84 -4.95 3.40 -9.25
N VAL A 85 -4.45 3.09 -8.05
CA VAL A 85 -5.24 3.23 -6.81
C VAL A 85 -5.72 4.65 -6.60
N VAL A 86 -4.83 5.65 -6.75
CA VAL A 86 -5.20 7.07 -6.63
C VAL A 86 -6.28 7.44 -7.63
N LEU A 87 -6.14 7.02 -8.89
CA LEU A 87 -7.13 7.28 -9.94
C LEU A 87 -8.49 6.65 -9.62
N VAL A 88 -8.51 5.38 -9.20
CA VAL A 88 -9.73 4.67 -8.80
C VAL A 88 -10.41 5.38 -7.63
N LEU A 89 -9.64 5.84 -6.65
CA LEU A 89 -10.17 6.58 -5.51
C LEU A 89 -10.73 7.94 -5.93
N ILE A 90 -10.06 8.70 -6.80
CA ILE A 90 -10.58 9.96 -7.35
C ILE A 90 -11.92 9.72 -8.07
N ILE A 91 -12.00 8.67 -8.89
CA ILE A 91 -13.25 8.31 -9.58
C ILE A 91 -14.32 7.90 -8.56
N GLY A 92 -13.97 7.11 -7.55
CA GLY A 92 -14.90 6.63 -6.51
C GLY A 92 -15.49 7.75 -5.65
N PHE A 93 -14.67 8.73 -5.26
CA PHE A 93 -15.14 9.90 -4.51
C PHE A 93 -15.77 10.98 -5.40
N GLY A 94 -15.35 11.09 -6.66
CA GLY A 94 -15.86 12.08 -7.61
C GLY A 94 -17.20 11.69 -8.26
N ALA A 95 -17.42 10.40 -8.56
CA ALA A 95 -18.64 9.93 -9.23
C ALA A 95 -19.94 10.29 -8.47
N PRO A 96 -20.02 10.18 -7.13
CA PRO A 96 -21.18 10.63 -6.36
C PRO A 96 -21.48 12.13 -6.50
N LEU A 97 -20.47 12.96 -6.76
CA LEU A 97 -20.64 14.41 -6.93
C LEU A 97 -21.32 14.76 -8.26
N LEU A 98 -21.21 13.89 -9.26
CA LEU A 98 -21.86 14.05 -10.56
C LEU A 98 -23.34 13.66 -10.55
N LEU A 99 -23.79 12.90 -9.55
CA LEU A 99 -25.21 12.59 -9.41
C LEU A 99 -25.99 13.86 -9.06
N PRO A 100 -27.28 13.98 -9.40
CA PRO A 100 -28.11 15.12 -8.99
C PRO A 100 -28.31 15.13 -7.46
N ALA A 101 -28.40 16.33 -6.87
CA ALA A 101 -28.55 16.52 -5.42
C ALA A 101 -30.04 16.51 -5.01
N THR A 102 -30.79 15.55 -5.53
CA THR A 102 -32.25 15.50 -5.38
C THR A 102 -32.69 14.59 -4.23
N GLU A 103 -31.78 14.31 -3.30
CA GLU A 103 -32.03 13.44 -2.16
C GLU A 103 -32.81 14.22 -1.09
N GLY A 104 -34.03 13.77 -0.81
CA GLY A 104 -34.91 14.28 0.24
C GLY A 104 -35.47 13.14 1.11
N PRO A 105 -36.33 13.44 2.09
CA PRO A 105 -36.81 12.46 3.07
C PRO A 105 -37.57 11.26 2.47
N LEU A 106 -38.10 11.42 1.25
CA LEU A 106 -38.85 10.39 0.52
C LEU A 106 -38.04 9.73 -0.60
N SER A 107 -36.73 10.02 -0.70
CA SER A 107 -35.89 9.44 -1.75
C SER A 107 -35.63 7.97 -1.51
N LYS A 108 -35.45 7.23 -2.61
CA LYS A 108 -35.15 5.79 -2.59
C LYS A 108 -33.82 5.53 -1.87
N LEU A 109 -33.90 4.89 -0.70
CA LEU A 109 -32.74 4.46 0.05
C LEU A 109 -32.20 3.13 -0.50
N TRP A 110 -30.89 3.06 -0.64
CA TRP A 110 -30.14 1.85 -0.98
C TRP A 110 -29.60 1.25 0.31
N LEU A 111 -30.25 0.19 0.79
CA LEU A 111 -29.90 -0.47 2.06
C LEU A 111 -29.86 0.50 3.27
N GLY A 112 -30.72 1.52 3.25
CA GLY A 112 -30.81 2.53 4.30
C GLY A 112 -29.97 3.80 4.09
N LEU A 113 -29.25 3.91 2.97
CA LEU A 113 -28.46 5.11 2.64
C LEU A 113 -28.97 5.83 1.37
N PRO A 114 -28.83 7.16 1.29
CA PRO A 114 -28.97 7.87 0.02
C PRO A 114 -27.97 7.36 -1.02
N ALA A 115 -28.31 7.47 -2.31
CA ALA A 115 -27.54 6.84 -3.39
C ALA A 115 -26.07 7.29 -3.41
N ARG A 116 -25.81 8.59 -3.18
CA ARG A 116 -24.44 9.13 -3.15
C ARG A 116 -23.62 8.51 -2.01
N ALA A 117 -24.21 8.41 -0.82
CA ALA A 117 -23.57 7.80 0.34
C ALA A 117 -23.34 6.30 0.14
N ALA A 118 -24.30 5.59 -0.47
CA ALA A 118 -24.20 4.17 -0.77
C ALA A 118 -23.02 3.87 -1.70
N ILE A 119 -22.78 4.70 -2.73
CA ILE A 119 -21.63 4.53 -3.63
C ILE A 119 -20.31 4.67 -2.89
N VAL A 120 -20.16 5.71 -2.05
CA VAL A 120 -18.90 5.91 -1.30
C VAL A 120 -18.71 4.79 -0.28
N ILE A 121 -19.72 4.50 0.53
CA ILE A 121 -19.60 3.56 1.65
C ILE A 121 -19.46 2.12 1.13
N TYR A 122 -20.33 1.69 0.22
CA TYR A 122 -20.30 0.31 -0.28
C TYR A 122 -19.27 0.12 -1.38
N GLY A 123 -19.15 1.07 -2.31
CA GLY A 123 -18.24 0.97 -3.45
C GLY A 123 -16.79 1.29 -3.10
N VAL A 124 -16.53 2.39 -2.39
CA VAL A 124 -15.15 2.80 -2.06
C VAL A 124 -14.69 2.19 -0.74
N GLY A 125 -15.58 2.11 0.26
CA GLY A 125 -15.24 1.60 1.58
C GLY A 125 -15.28 0.07 1.68
N LEU A 126 -16.43 -0.54 1.37
CA LEU A 126 -16.66 -1.96 1.64
C LEU A 126 -16.13 -2.89 0.56
N LEU A 127 -16.28 -2.53 -0.72
CA LEU A 127 -15.88 -3.39 -1.84
C LEU A 127 -14.40 -3.81 -1.76
N PRO A 128 -13.41 -2.94 -1.49
CA PRO A 128 -12.02 -3.36 -1.42
C PRO A 128 -11.74 -4.33 -0.28
N ILE A 129 -12.47 -4.23 0.84
CA ILE A 129 -12.34 -5.13 1.99
C ILE A 129 -12.70 -6.57 1.61
N ILE A 130 -13.64 -6.75 0.68
CA ILE A 130 -14.05 -8.07 0.21
C ILE A 130 -13.21 -8.52 -0.99
N VAL A 131 -12.97 -7.61 -1.94
CA VAL A 131 -12.28 -7.93 -3.20
C VAL A 131 -10.81 -8.27 -2.97
N LEU A 132 -10.09 -7.55 -2.09
CA LEU A 132 -8.65 -7.80 -1.89
C LEU A 132 -8.38 -9.19 -1.27
N PRO A 133 -9.06 -9.63 -0.20
CA PRO A 133 -8.87 -10.98 0.32
C PRO A 133 -9.24 -12.08 -0.68
N VAL A 134 -10.31 -11.90 -1.46
CA VAL A 134 -10.71 -12.87 -2.49
C VAL A 134 -9.66 -12.93 -3.60
N ALA A 135 -9.21 -11.79 -4.11
CA ALA A 135 -8.15 -11.74 -5.10
C ALA A 135 -6.87 -12.39 -4.56
N TYR A 136 -6.49 -12.09 -3.32
CA TYR A 136 -5.34 -12.70 -2.67
C TYR A 136 -5.50 -14.24 -2.58
N ALA A 137 -6.64 -14.74 -2.11
CA ALA A 137 -6.91 -16.17 -2.00
C ALA A 137 -6.82 -16.88 -3.36
N LEU A 138 -7.34 -16.27 -4.42
CA LEU A 138 -7.28 -16.82 -5.78
C LEU A 138 -5.88 -16.77 -6.39
N THR A 139 -5.02 -15.85 -5.95
CA THR A 139 -3.65 -15.71 -6.47
C THR A 139 -2.62 -16.45 -5.61
N PHE A 140 -3.03 -16.95 -4.44
CA PHE A 140 -2.16 -17.53 -3.42
C PHE A 140 -1.32 -18.69 -3.96
N GLU A 141 -1.92 -19.62 -4.72
CA GLU A 141 -1.21 -20.77 -5.30
C GLU A 141 -0.10 -20.36 -6.28
N THR A 142 -0.24 -19.22 -6.95
CA THR A 142 0.74 -18.75 -7.95
C THR A 142 1.86 -17.89 -7.36
N GLN A 143 1.69 -17.35 -6.14
CA GLN A 143 2.64 -16.42 -5.52
C GLN A 143 3.29 -16.95 -4.22
N THR A 144 2.83 -18.10 -3.73
CA THR A 144 3.43 -18.78 -2.56
C THR A 144 4.02 -20.12 -2.97
N LEU A 145 4.97 -20.64 -2.17
CA LEU A 145 5.63 -21.93 -2.44
C LEU A 145 4.57 -23.02 -2.59
N SER A 146 4.59 -23.76 -3.69
CA SER A 146 3.70 -24.90 -3.85
C SER A 146 3.94 -25.92 -2.73
N ALA A 147 2.99 -26.81 -2.50
CA ALA A 147 3.20 -27.90 -1.55
C ALA A 147 4.45 -28.73 -1.89
N GLU A 148 4.78 -28.89 -3.17
CA GLU A 148 6.03 -29.54 -3.60
C GLU A 148 7.28 -28.72 -3.26
N ASP A 149 7.23 -27.38 -3.40
CA ASP A 149 8.37 -26.53 -3.08
C ASP A 149 8.67 -26.52 -1.57
N VAL A 150 7.62 -26.55 -0.73
CA VAL A 150 7.77 -26.69 0.72
C VAL A 150 8.40 -28.04 1.09
N GLU A 151 7.99 -29.12 0.43
CA GLU A 151 8.55 -30.46 0.65
C GLU A 151 10.02 -30.53 0.19
N ARG A 152 10.35 -29.88 -0.94
CA ARG A 152 11.73 -29.77 -1.44
C ARG A 152 12.63 -28.99 -0.47
N VAL A 153 12.15 -27.88 0.09
CA VAL A 153 12.91 -27.13 1.10
C VAL A 153 13.10 -27.95 2.38
N ARG A 154 12.10 -28.72 2.81
CA ARG A 154 12.25 -29.65 3.95
C ARG A 154 13.27 -30.75 3.69
N ALA A 155 13.27 -31.33 2.49
CA ALA A 155 14.23 -32.35 2.09
C ALA A 155 15.67 -31.80 2.11
N LEU A 156 15.88 -30.62 1.51
CA LEU A 156 17.19 -29.95 1.51
C LEU A 156 17.66 -29.55 2.92
N ALA A 157 16.75 -29.12 3.80
CA ALA A 157 17.06 -28.84 5.20
C ALA A 157 17.45 -30.11 5.98
N ALA A 158 16.80 -31.24 5.70
CA ALA A 158 17.13 -32.53 6.31
C ALA A 158 18.50 -33.08 5.85
N GLU A 159 18.88 -32.84 4.60
CA GLU A 159 20.19 -33.21 4.05
C GLU A 159 21.31 -32.32 4.61
N GLY A 160 21.15 -30.99 4.59
CA GLY A 160 22.14 -30.05 5.13
C GLY A 160 22.34 -30.18 6.65
N GLY A 161 21.32 -30.60 7.40
CA GLY A 161 21.42 -30.91 8.82
C GLY A 161 22.30 -32.13 9.13
N ARG A 162 22.29 -33.14 8.24
CA ARG A 162 23.13 -34.34 8.34
C ARG A 162 24.60 -34.03 7.98
N GLU A 163 24.82 -33.22 6.96
CA GLU A 163 26.17 -32.82 6.52
C GLU A 163 26.87 -31.91 7.55
N ASN A 164 26.12 -30.98 8.18
CA ASN A 164 26.62 -30.17 9.28
C ASN A 164 26.92 -30.99 10.54
N GLN A 165 26.12 -32.01 10.88
CA GLN A 165 26.42 -32.91 12.01
C GLN A 165 27.67 -33.77 11.75
N ALA A 166 27.84 -34.27 10.53
CA ALA A 166 29.03 -35.04 10.14
C ALA A 166 30.31 -34.18 10.22
N SER A 167 30.24 -32.92 9.77
CA SER A 167 31.36 -31.98 9.83
C SER A 167 31.69 -31.56 11.27
N ASN A 168 30.68 -31.31 12.12
CA ASN A 168 30.89 -30.97 13.53
C ASN A 168 31.44 -32.15 14.35
N GLY A 169 30.99 -33.37 14.05
CA GLY A 169 31.49 -34.59 14.68
C GLY A 169 32.93 -34.91 14.30
N SER A 170 33.35 -34.61 13.07
CA SER A 170 34.73 -34.79 12.61
C SER A 170 35.70 -33.75 13.20
N ALA A 171 35.25 -32.49 13.38
CA ALA A 171 36.05 -31.43 14.01
C ALA A 171 36.28 -31.66 15.52
N ALA A 172 35.31 -32.25 16.23
CA ALA A 172 35.43 -32.60 17.65
C ALA A 172 36.42 -33.77 17.91
N GLN A 173 36.86 -34.46 16.85
CA GLN A 173 37.74 -35.63 16.93
C GLN A 173 39.14 -35.31 16.42
N THR A 174 39.66 -34.12 16.74
CA THR A 174 41.12 -33.91 16.72
C THR A 174 41.67 -34.39 18.06
N PRO A 175 42.35 -35.54 18.13
CA PRO A 175 42.83 -36.08 19.39
C PRO A 175 43.92 -35.16 19.95
N ILE A 176 43.83 -34.81 21.23
CA ILE A 176 44.85 -34.09 22.01
C ILE A 176 46.15 -34.93 22.17
N ASP A 177 46.36 -35.98 21.38
CA ASP A 177 47.56 -36.81 21.41
C ASP A 177 48.78 -36.17 20.70
N LYS A 178 48.62 -35.07 19.97
CA LYS A 178 49.74 -34.37 19.30
C LYS A 178 50.44 -33.30 20.13
N LEU A 179 50.11 -33.13 21.40
CA LEU A 179 50.73 -32.13 22.30
C LEU A 179 51.67 -32.72 23.36
N ARG A 180 52.04 -34.01 23.25
CA ARG A 180 53.07 -34.64 24.08
C ARG A 180 54.09 -35.39 23.22
N ALA A 181 54.97 -34.63 22.55
CA ALA A 181 56.24 -35.11 22.02
C ALA A 181 57.29 -34.01 22.20
#